data_AF-A0A075AYV8-F1
#
_entry.id   AF-A0A075AYV8-F1
#
_cell.length_a   1.000
_cell.length_b   1.000
_cell.length_c   1.000
_cell.angle_alpha   90.00
_cell.angle_beta   90.00
_cell.angle_gamma   90.00
#
_symmetry.space_group_name_H-M   'P 1'
#
loop_
_entity.id
_entity.type
_entity.pdbx_description
1 polymer ?
#
loop_
_entity_poly.entity_id
_entity_poly.type
_entity_poly.pdbx_seq_one_letter_code
_entity_poly.pdbx_strand_id
1 'polypeptide(L)'
;MTSECPMQNKEGAKGDNVDVKECPIDHSKFDTKNMMEKDLQKDENVNDALGKNRVKSSIPKDDIEDHWVYPSEQMFFNAMKRKGYPAQERDIGNLVTVHNVVNEQCWVEIQRWEKKFHW
;
A
#
# COMPACT_ATOMS: atom_id res chain seq x y z
N MET A 1 38.68 15.41 -3.26
CA MET A 1 37.26 15.81 -3.46
C MET A 1 36.42 14.58 -3.19
N THR A 2 36.01 14.35 -1.94
CA THR A 2 35.12 13.25 -1.54
C THR A 2 33.91 13.90 -0.92
N SER A 3 32.89 14.15 -1.73
CA SER A 3 31.59 14.64 -1.31
C SER A 3 30.76 13.43 -0.90
N GLU A 4 30.80 13.10 0.38
CA GLU A 4 29.86 12.17 1.02
C GLU A 4 28.56 12.90 1.40
N CYS A 5 27.45 12.18 1.28
CA CYS A 5 26.09 12.67 1.51
C CYS A 5 25.84 12.93 3.01
N PRO A 6 25.36 14.13 3.39
CA PRO A 6 25.32 14.60 4.77
C PRO A 6 24.00 14.22 5.47
N MET A 7 23.70 12.94 5.61
CA MET A 7 22.60 12.49 6.46
C MET A 7 23.12 11.48 7.49
N GLN A 8 23.98 11.98 8.38
CA GLN A 8 24.35 11.25 9.59
C GLN A 8 23.23 11.42 10.63
N ASN A 9 22.68 10.28 11.05
CA ASN A 9 21.84 10.13 12.23
C ASN A 9 22.37 10.94 13.40
N LYS A 10 21.50 11.75 14.02
CA LYS A 10 21.71 12.21 15.40
C LYS A 10 20.43 11.99 16.19
N GLU A 11 20.55 11.07 17.14
CA GLU A 11 19.63 10.86 18.25
C GLU A 11 19.48 12.16 19.06
N GLY A 12 18.33 12.27 19.72
CA GLY A 12 17.70 13.54 20.08
C GLY A 12 18.44 14.43 21.08
N ALA A 13 18.11 15.72 21.01
CA ALA A 13 18.25 16.68 22.10
C ALA A 13 17.17 17.76 21.96
N LYS A 14 16.53 18.07 23.10
CA LYS A 14 15.48 19.07 23.30
C LYS A 14 15.93 20.50 22.98
N GLY A 15 14.98 21.32 22.51
CA GLY A 15 14.96 22.76 22.73
C GLY A 15 14.94 23.59 21.45
N ASP A 16 13.76 24.04 21.02
CA ASP A 16 13.36 25.45 20.98
C ASP A 16 12.16 25.66 20.05
N ASN A 17 11.30 26.59 20.47
CA ASN A 17 9.97 26.88 19.95
C ASN A 17 10.02 27.33 18.48
N VAL A 18 9.76 26.40 17.56
CA VAL A 18 9.44 26.71 16.17
C VAL A 18 8.05 26.15 15.92
N ASP A 19 7.10 27.03 15.59
CA ASP A 19 5.75 26.72 15.12
C ASP A 19 5.86 25.96 13.79
N VAL A 20 6.25 24.69 13.89
CA VAL A 20 6.13 23.73 12.80
C VAL A 20 4.64 23.49 12.70
N LYS A 21 4.00 24.13 11.72
CA LYS A 21 2.67 23.75 11.27
C LYS A 21 2.73 22.27 10.92
N GLU A 22 2.38 21.42 11.88
CA GLU A 22 2.21 20.00 11.67
C GLU A 22 1.26 19.82 10.48
N CYS A 23 1.62 18.90 9.57
CA CYS A 23 0.65 18.44 8.59
C CYS A 23 -0.56 17.93 9.39
N PRO A 24 -1.79 18.43 9.14
CA PRO A 24 -3.00 18.02 9.89
C PRO A 24 -3.34 16.52 9.81
N ILE A 25 -2.50 15.76 9.11
CA ILE A 25 -2.63 14.33 8.88
C ILE A 25 -1.68 13.63 9.85
N ASP A 26 -2.26 12.86 10.76
CA ASP A 26 -1.53 11.95 11.65
C ASP A 26 -0.89 10.82 10.82
N HIS A 27 0.38 10.99 10.46
CA HIS A 27 1.17 10.01 9.70
C HIS A 27 1.42 8.69 10.47
N SER A 28 1.12 8.63 11.77
CA SER A 28 1.32 7.39 12.56
C SER A 28 0.30 6.31 12.21
N LYS A 29 -0.91 6.72 11.82
CA LYS A 29 -2.04 5.87 11.42
C LYS A 29 -1.91 5.29 10.03
N PHE A 30 -1.05 5.85 9.18
CA PHE A 30 -0.90 5.41 7.80
C PHE A 30 0.43 4.66 7.60
N ASP A 31 0.41 3.61 6.80
CA ASP A 31 1.59 2.97 6.24
C ASP A 31 2.27 3.99 5.31
N THR A 32 3.48 4.40 5.68
CA THR A 32 4.26 5.40 4.94
C THR A 32 4.66 4.93 3.55
N LYS A 33 4.62 3.61 3.27
CA LYS A 33 4.94 3.06 1.95
C LYS A 33 3.80 3.22 0.95
N ASN A 34 2.55 3.16 1.41
CA ASN A 34 1.37 3.09 0.54
C ASN A 34 0.24 4.06 0.92
N MET A 35 0.43 4.93 1.92
CA MET A 35 -0.56 5.88 2.46
C MET A 35 -1.93 5.23 2.77
N MET A 36 -1.87 3.95 3.11
CA MET A 36 -2.99 3.12 3.53
C MET A 36 -3.07 3.18 5.04
N GLU A 37 -4.26 3.22 5.63
CA GLU A 37 -4.36 3.16 7.10
C GLU A 37 -3.80 1.81 7.60
N LYS A 38 -3.11 1.79 8.74
CA LYS A 38 -2.63 0.52 9.30
C LYS A 38 -3.80 -0.34 9.77
N ASP A 39 -4.87 0.30 10.21
CA ASP A 39 -6.09 -0.33 10.71
C ASP A 39 -7.23 -0.31 9.68
N LEU A 40 -6.96 -0.72 8.44
CA LEU A 40 -7.97 -0.75 7.35
C LEU A 40 -9.20 -1.64 7.63
N GLN A 41 -9.18 -2.43 8.70
CA GLN A 41 -10.27 -3.33 9.07
C GLN A 41 -11.31 -2.69 10.00
N LYS A 42 -11.07 -1.46 10.48
CA LYS A 42 -11.93 -0.79 11.46
C LYS A 42 -12.84 0.24 10.79
N ASP A 43 -13.81 -0.21 10.01
CA ASP A 43 -15.01 0.58 9.77
C ASP A 43 -16.16 -0.16 10.48
N GLU A 44 -16.59 0.36 11.63
CA GLU A 44 -17.65 -0.21 12.48
C GLU A 44 -19.00 -0.31 11.74
N ASN A 45 -19.11 0.32 10.56
CA ASN A 45 -20.33 0.39 9.76
C ASN A 45 -20.33 -0.53 8.53
N VAL A 46 -19.27 -1.32 8.29
CA VAL A 46 -19.29 -2.24 7.15
C VAL A 46 -19.77 -3.60 7.61
N ASN A 47 -20.88 -4.04 7.00
CA ASN A 47 -21.43 -5.39 7.14
C ASN A 47 -20.31 -6.44 7.10
N ASP A 48 -20.37 -7.43 7.99
CA ASP A 48 -19.45 -8.59 8.03
C ASP A 48 -19.48 -9.47 6.76
N ALA A 49 -20.09 -9.00 5.67
CA ALA A 49 -20.23 -9.69 4.39
C ALA A 49 -18.95 -9.67 3.53
N LEU A 50 -18.06 -8.68 3.68
CA LEU A 50 -16.85 -8.58 2.87
C LEU A 50 -15.69 -9.39 3.45
N GLY A 51 -14.97 -10.10 2.58
CA GLY A 51 -13.81 -10.89 2.97
C GLY A 51 -12.69 -10.04 3.58
N LYS A 52 -12.23 -10.41 4.77
CA LYS A 52 -11.07 -9.78 5.45
C LYS A 52 -9.74 -10.47 5.13
N ASN A 53 -9.79 -11.60 4.43
CA ASN A 53 -8.62 -12.39 4.05
C ASN A 53 -7.79 -11.67 2.98
N ARG A 54 -6.47 -11.83 3.07
CA ARG A 54 -5.51 -11.28 2.10
C ARG A 54 -4.88 -12.40 1.29
N VAL A 55 -4.46 -12.07 0.07
CA VAL A 55 -3.87 -13.03 -0.88
C VAL A 55 -2.43 -12.63 -1.16
N LYS A 56 -1.50 -13.59 -1.08
CA LYS A 56 -0.08 -13.41 -1.45
C LYS A 56 0.06 -13.53 -2.97
N SER A 57 0.76 -12.57 -3.58
CA SER A 57 0.98 -12.51 -5.04
C SER A 57 2.14 -13.41 -5.48
N SER A 58 2.31 -13.58 -6.79
CA SER A 58 3.52 -14.17 -7.39
C SER A 58 4.60 -13.12 -7.72
N ILE A 59 4.33 -11.85 -7.42
CA ILE A 59 5.23 -10.73 -7.66
C ILE A 59 6.23 -10.61 -6.49
N PRO A 60 7.54 -10.78 -6.72
CA PRO A 60 8.55 -10.68 -5.68
C PRO A 60 8.72 -9.25 -5.16
N LYS A 61 9.15 -9.12 -3.90
CA LYS A 61 9.55 -7.86 -3.28
C LYS A 61 11.06 -7.80 -3.18
N ASP A 62 11.68 -6.95 -3.99
CA ASP A 62 13.07 -6.47 -3.82
C ASP A 62 14.04 -7.52 -3.23
N ASP A 63 14.79 -7.18 -2.19
CA ASP A 63 15.85 -8.01 -1.59
C ASP A 63 15.37 -9.02 -0.53
N ILE A 64 14.06 -9.21 -0.38
CA ILE A 64 13.50 -10.18 0.56
C ILE A 64 12.90 -11.31 -0.29
N GLU A 65 13.13 -12.58 0.09
CA GLU A 65 12.43 -13.74 -0.50
C GLU A 65 10.93 -13.76 -0.10
N ASP A 66 10.27 -12.62 -0.25
CA ASP A 66 8.86 -12.40 0.03
C ASP A 66 8.18 -11.79 -1.19
N HIS A 67 6.85 -11.82 -1.18
CA HIS A 67 6.03 -11.36 -2.28
C HIS A 67 5.09 -10.25 -1.81
N TRP A 68 4.54 -9.52 -2.77
CA TRP A 68 3.48 -8.57 -2.44
C TRP A 68 2.24 -9.30 -1.90
N VAL A 69 1.50 -8.62 -1.03
CA VAL A 69 0.26 -9.16 -0.46
C VAL A 69 -0.86 -8.19 -0.77
N TYR A 70 -1.82 -8.64 -1.57
CA TYR A 70 -2.95 -7.84 -1.98
C TYR A 70 -3.83 -7.45 -0.77
N PRO A 71 -4.52 -6.29 -0.85
CA PRO A 71 -5.51 -5.93 0.16
C PRO A 71 -6.68 -6.93 0.15
N SER A 72 -7.36 -7.06 1.29
CA SER A 72 -8.62 -7.79 1.34
C SER A 72 -9.75 -7.02 0.67
N GLU A 73 -10.88 -7.66 0.43
CA GLU A 73 -12.07 -7.01 -0.13
C GLU A 73 -12.52 -5.82 0.72
N GLN A 74 -12.52 -5.99 2.04
CA GLN A 74 -12.83 -4.92 2.98
C GLN A 74 -11.86 -3.73 2.85
N MET A 75 -10.56 -4.00 2.77
CA MET A 75 -9.53 -2.96 2.63
C MET A 75 -9.70 -2.22 1.29
N PHE A 76 -10.00 -2.96 0.21
CA PHE A 76 -10.22 -2.39 -1.12
C PHE A 76 -11.48 -1.52 -1.17
N PHE A 77 -12.58 -1.99 -0.58
CA PHE A 77 -13.83 -1.24 -0.47
C PHE A 77 -13.65 0.07 0.32
N ASN A 78 -13.00 -0.01 1.50
CA ASN A 78 -12.71 1.16 2.32
C ASN A 78 -11.83 2.17 1.56
N ALA A 79 -10.85 1.70 0.80
CA ALA A 79 -10.02 2.56 -0.03
C ALA A 79 -10.80 3.25 -1.15
N MET A 80 -11.76 2.57 -1.79
CA MET A 80 -12.64 3.17 -2.81
C MET A 80 -13.58 4.20 -2.21
N LYS A 81 -14.22 3.89 -1.07
CA LYS A 81 -15.10 4.80 -0.33
C LYS A 81 -14.37 6.09 0.05
N ARG A 82 -13.14 5.99 0.57
CA ARG A 82 -12.29 7.14 0.90
C ARG A 82 -11.96 8.01 -0.31
N LYS A 83 -11.81 7.40 -1.50
CA LYS A 83 -11.57 8.11 -2.76
C LYS A 83 -12.85 8.65 -3.40
N GLY A 84 -14.03 8.41 -2.81
CA GLY A 84 -15.31 8.84 -3.35
C GLY A 84 -15.76 8.05 -4.60
N TYR A 85 -15.18 6.87 -4.85
CA TYR A 85 -15.63 6.02 -5.95
C TYR A 85 -16.87 5.23 -5.52
N PRO A 86 -18.00 5.33 -6.26
CA PRO A 86 -19.19 4.56 -5.94
C PRO A 86 -18.94 3.09 -6.30
N ALA A 87 -18.87 2.23 -5.28
CA ALA A 87 -18.77 0.79 -5.45
C ALA A 87 -19.87 0.09 -4.65
N GLN A 88 -20.47 -0.94 -5.21
CA GLN A 88 -21.47 -1.75 -4.53
C GLN A 88 -20.78 -2.92 -3.85
N GLU A 89 -21.12 -3.22 -2.59
CA GLU A 89 -20.50 -4.29 -1.79
C GLU A 89 -20.52 -5.65 -2.52
N ARG A 90 -21.62 -5.97 -3.20
CA ARG A 90 -21.78 -7.22 -3.96
C ARG A 90 -20.77 -7.40 -5.11
N ASP A 91 -20.23 -6.30 -5.64
CA ASP A 91 -19.33 -6.31 -6.79
C ASP A 91 -17.85 -6.33 -6.38
N ILE A 92 -17.55 -6.08 -5.09
CA ILE A 92 -16.19 -5.93 -4.58
C ILE A 92 -15.36 -7.19 -4.78
N GLY A 93 -15.92 -8.38 -4.49
CA GLY A 93 -15.20 -9.63 -4.67
C GLY A 93 -14.74 -9.84 -6.12
N ASN A 94 -15.62 -9.53 -7.09
CA ASN A 94 -15.28 -9.60 -8.51
C ASN A 94 -14.22 -8.55 -8.89
N LEU A 95 -14.36 -7.31 -8.41
CA LEU A 95 -13.42 -6.23 -8.70
C LEU A 95 -12.02 -6.54 -8.18
N VAL A 96 -11.90 -7.05 -6.96
CA VAL A 96 -10.63 -7.44 -6.35
C VAL A 96 -10.02 -8.63 -7.10
N THR A 97 -10.83 -9.62 -7.47
CA THR A 97 -10.36 -10.76 -8.27
C THR A 97 -9.79 -10.30 -9.61
N VAL A 98 -10.51 -9.47 -10.35
CA VAL A 98 -10.04 -8.92 -11.64
C VAL A 98 -8.78 -8.10 -11.46
N HIS A 99 -8.69 -7.23 -10.45
CA HIS A 99 -7.49 -6.45 -10.16
C HIS A 99 -6.26 -7.34 -9.93
N ASN A 100 -6.41 -8.36 -9.10
CA ASN A 100 -5.32 -9.27 -8.79
C ASN A 100 -4.86 -10.01 -10.04
N VAL A 101 -5.80 -10.55 -10.84
CA VAL A 101 -5.48 -11.24 -12.10
C VAL A 101 -4.77 -10.31 -13.07
N VAL A 102 -5.26 -9.09 -13.26
CA VAL A 102 -4.62 -8.12 -14.17
C VAL A 102 -3.21 -7.81 -13.70
N ASN A 103 -2.99 -7.60 -12.41
CA ASN A 103 -1.65 -7.33 -11.87
C ASN A 103 -0.68 -8.50 -12.11
N GLU A 104 -1.14 -9.74 -11.89
CA GLU A 104 -0.32 -10.94 -12.13
C GLU A 104 0.01 -11.10 -13.63
N GLN A 105 -0.95 -10.85 -14.53
CA GLN A 105 -0.69 -10.90 -15.98
C GLN A 105 0.27 -9.79 -16.43
N CYS A 106 0.10 -8.58 -15.90
CA CYS A 106 1.02 -7.47 -16.16
C CYS A 106 2.44 -7.82 -15.71
N TRP A 107 2.60 -8.47 -14.56
CA TRP A 107 3.91 -8.91 -14.09
C TRP A 107 4.57 -9.90 -15.04
N VAL A 108 3.82 -10.90 -15.52
CA VAL A 108 4.33 -11.85 -16.53
C VAL A 108 4.79 -11.12 -17.79
N GLU A 109 4.03 -10.12 -18.25
CA GLU A 109 4.39 -9.36 -19.45
C GLU A 109 5.63 -8.48 -19.24
N ILE A 110 5.76 -7.86 -18.06
CA ILE A 110 6.97 -7.13 -17.67
C ILE A 110 8.18 -8.08 -17.71
N GLN A 111 8.09 -9.26 -17.10
CA GLN A 111 9.18 -10.25 -17.13
C GLN A 111 9.56 -10.66 -18.56
N ARG A 112 8.59 -10.85 -19.45
CA ARG A 112 8.85 -11.14 -20.87
C ARG A 112 9.57 -9.99 -21.56
N TRP A 113 9.15 -8.76 -21.27
CA TRP A 113 9.75 -7.56 -21.84
C TRP A 113 11.19 -7.36 -21.36
N GLU A 114 11.43 -7.46 -20.04
CA GLU A 114 12.76 -7.38 -19.42
C GLU A 114 13.70 -8.43 -20.03
N LYS A 115 13.24 -9.69 -20.13
CA LYS A 115 14.02 -10.77 -20.74
C LYS A 115 14.35 -10.52 -22.21
N LYS A 116 13.50 -9.81 -22.95
CA LYS A 116 13.69 -9.54 -24.38
C LYS A 116 14.67 -8.40 -24.64
N PHE A 117 14.73 -7.41 -23.76
CA PHE A 117 15.43 -6.14 -24.04
C PHE A 117 16.55 -5.80 -23.06
N HIS A 118 16.59 -6.41 -21.87
CA HIS A 118 17.51 -6.03 -20.79
C HIS A 118 18.38 -7.20 -20.30
N TRP A 119 18.13 -8.43 -20.75
CA TRP A 119 18.90 -9.64 -20.42
C TRP A 119 19.50 -10.28 -21.68
#